data_AF-A0A077X6I9-F1
#
_entry.id   AF-A0A077X6I9-F1
#
_cell.length_a   1.000
_cell.length_b   1.000
_cell.length_c   1.000
_cell.angle_alpha   90.00
_cell.angle_beta   90.00
_cell.angle_gamma   90.00
#
_symmetry.space_group_name_H-M   'P 1'
#
loop_
_entity.id
_entity.type
_entity.pdbx_description
1 polymer ?
#
loop_
_entity_poly.entity_id
_entity_poly.type
_entity_poly.pdbx_seq_one_letter_code
_entity_poly.pdbx_strand_id
1 'polypeptide(L)'
;MDSELCENFDIVIENYPDELKNSEEYDIHGIHGIEEYCLDEESREKKCKTELSNINATCLWLLNKNIANRIDDLSNEQAKSVIIYIMIWLNYMLNLKNDGKINLNNFYTIIEKNANYTNCTNGDNDCSNKLKGKTGYNNFKDVIVKNMDFSNINFEDISKFYDAFKLLCKMHTESNDGNIECNQYLEYVNNIVDKFKKLNDDSSISGDSSYSKVWYTLSTDYDSFKKKCDSFPSFPSIKITQHQIKSSEHGSVQSSDVTSSSLSIVKKLILALSIFSATTIFLGIFFKCSLFILRKRSQKQHLREKLKNIKKRMNH
;
A
#
# COMPACT_ATOMS: atom_id res chain seq x y z
N MET A 1 8.65 -7.12 -13.50
CA MET A 1 7.69 -6.00 -13.60
C MET A 1 6.59 -6.41 -14.56
N ASP A 2 5.39 -5.87 -14.37
CA ASP A 2 4.25 -6.04 -15.26
C ASP A 2 4.22 -4.88 -16.29
N SER A 3 4.14 -5.17 -17.59
CA SER A 3 4.24 -4.14 -18.64
C SER A 3 3.01 -3.23 -18.68
N GLU A 4 1.81 -3.79 -18.60
CA GLU A 4 0.55 -3.03 -18.56
C GLU A 4 0.48 -2.09 -17.34
N LEU A 5 1.06 -2.49 -16.20
CA LEU A 5 1.22 -1.61 -15.03
C LEU A 5 2.01 -0.35 -15.42
N CYS A 6 3.14 -0.54 -16.07
CA CYS A 6 4.01 0.56 -16.48
C CYS A 6 3.34 1.46 -17.51
N GLU A 7 2.65 0.90 -18.51
CA GLU A 7 1.88 1.68 -19.48
C GLU A 7 0.80 2.56 -18.81
N ASN A 8 0.08 2.01 -17.83
CA ASN A 8 -0.90 2.79 -17.06
C ASN A 8 -0.25 3.90 -16.22
N PHE A 9 0.95 3.67 -15.69
CA PHE A 9 1.72 4.69 -14.99
C PHE A 9 2.28 5.77 -15.94
N ASP A 10 2.68 5.41 -17.16
CA ASP A 10 3.12 6.35 -18.19
C ASP A 10 1.97 7.30 -18.57
N ILE A 11 0.74 6.77 -18.73
CA ILE A 11 -0.47 7.59 -18.93
C ILE A 11 -0.67 8.56 -17.75
N VAL A 12 -0.50 8.09 -16.51
CA VAL A 12 -0.63 8.95 -15.33
C VAL A 12 0.43 10.03 -15.30
N ILE A 13 1.70 9.71 -15.59
CA ILE A 13 2.80 10.68 -15.57
C ILE A 13 2.63 11.74 -16.66
N GLU A 14 2.18 11.35 -17.85
CA GLU A 14 1.96 12.26 -18.98
C GLU A 14 0.85 13.28 -18.67
N ASN A 15 -0.25 12.83 -18.07
CA ASN A 15 -1.45 13.65 -17.84
C ASN A 15 -1.52 14.24 -16.42
N TYR A 16 -0.76 13.71 -15.47
CA TYR A 16 -0.68 14.21 -14.10
C TYR A 16 0.78 14.22 -13.61
N PRO A 17 1.57 15.22 -14.05
CA PRO A 17 3.00 15.23 -13.83
C PRO A 17 3.41 15.17 -12.36
N ASP A 18 4.41 14.33 -12.12
CA ASP A 18 5.03 14.00 -10.85
C ASP A 18 6.18 14.98 -10.49
N GLU A 19 6.13 16.18 -11.07
CA GLU A 19 7.01 17.32 -10.83
C GLU A 19 6.20 18.55 -10.39
N LEU A 20 6.83 19.49 -9.68
CA LEU A 20 6.22 20.78 -9.32
C LEU A 20 6.32 21.74 -10.52
N LYS A 21 5.32 21.74 -11.40
CA LYS A 21 5.21 22.76 -12.46
C LYS A 21 4.59 24.05 -11.90
N ASN A 22 5.21 25.19 -12.22
CA ASN A 22 4.62 26.51 -12.03
C ASN A 22 3.59 26.72 -13.15
N SER A 23 2.30 26.71 -12.81
CA SER A 23 1.14 26.99 -13.67
C SER A 23 0.88 26.06 -14.86
N GLU A 24 -0.18 25.24 -14.75
CA GLU A 24 -1.41 25.32 -15.55
C GLU A 24 -2.49 24.46 -14.85
N GLU A 25 -3.74 24.64 -15.25
CA GLU A 25 -4.93 23.98 -14.70
C GLU A 25 -4.70 22.46 -14.53
N TYR A 26 -5.12 21.90 -13.40
CA TYR A 26 -4.83 20.52 -12.99
C TYR A 26 -5.54 19.49 -13.89
N ASP A 27 -5.06 19.31 -15.11
CA ASP A 27 -5.82 18.61 -16.13
C ASP A 27 -5.49 17.12 -16.19
N ILE A 28 -5.95 16.39 -15.17
CA ILE A 28 -6.02 14.93 -15.24
C ILE A 28 -7.05 14.44 -16.28
N HIS A 29 -7.81 15.32 -16.94
CA HIS A 29 -8.89 14.94 -17.87
C HIS A 29 -8.35 14.25 -19.14
N GLY A 30 -7.05 14.34 -19.43
CA GLY A 30 -6.41 13.51 -20.44
C GLY A 30 -6.41 12.00 -20.10
N ILE A 31 -6.61 11.63 -18.82
CA ILE A 31 -6.77 10.24 -18.40
C ILE A 31 -8.21 9.79 -18.65
N HIS A 32 -8.40 8.92 -19.65
CA HIS A 32 -9.72 8.43 -20.02
C HIS A 32 -10.47 7.77 -18.86
N GLY A 33 -11.69 8.26 -18.58
CA GLY A 33 -12.59 7.74 -17.55
C GLY A 33 -12.24 8.16 -16.12
N ILE A 34 -11.25 9.05 -15.90
CA ILE A 34 -10.85 9.43 -14.54
C ILE A 34 -11.93 10.21 -13.78
N GLU A 35 -12.79 10.93 -14.52
CA GLU A 35 -13.90 11.73 -13.99
C GLU A 35 -14.87 10.88 -13.17
N GLU A 36 -15.01 9.58 -13.47
CA GLU A 36 -15.85 8.66 -12.70
C GLU A 36 -15.38 8.45 -11.25
N TYR A 37 -14.10 8.72 -10.99
CA TYR A 37 -13.47 8.56 -9.69
C TYR A 37 -13.33 9.88 -8.91
N CYS A 38 -13.73 11.00 -9.50
CA CYS A 38 -13.81 12.29 -8.81
C CYS A 38 -14.96 12.29 -7.79
N LEU A 39 -14.70 12.85 -6.61
CA LEU A 39 -15.73 13.01 -5.57
C LEU A 39 -16.61 14.23 -5.88
N ASP A 40 -17.90 13.99 -6.10
CA ASP A 40 -18.91 15.04 -6.20
C ASP A 40 -19.26 15.53 -4.79
N GLU A 41 -18.71 16.68 -4.37
CA GLU A 41 -19.26 17.32 -3.16
C GLU A 41 -20.49 18.18 -3.49
N GLU A 42 -20.56 18.89 -4.63
CA GLU A 42 -21.67 19.85 -4.87
C GLU A 42 -22.02 20.21 -6.34
N SER A 43 -21.43 19.60 -7.39
CA SER A 43 -21.70 20.00 -8.79
C SER A 43 -22.30 18.92 -9.66
N ARG A 44 -23.03 19.35 -10.71
CA ARG A 44 -23.59 18.49 -11.77
C ARG A 44 -22.54 17.94 -12.73
N GLU A 45 -21.32 18.46 -12.68
CA GLU A 45 -20.16 18.00 -13.47
C GLU A 45 -19.19 17.26 -12.54
N LYS A 46 -18.84 16.01 -12.92
CA LYS A 46 -17.87 15.14 -12.24
C LYS A 46 -16.45 15.62 -12.50
N LYS A 47 -16.05 16.72 -11.87
CA LYS A 47 -14.69 17.28 -12.01
C LYS A 47 -13.94 17.21 -10.69
N CYS A 48 -12.68 16.80 -10.75
CA CYS A 48 -11.78 16.83 -9.61
C CYS A 48 -11.29 18.28 -9.41
N LYS A 49 -11.79 18.95 -8.36
CA LYS A 49 -11.58 20.40 -8.16
C LYS A 49 -10.36 20.75 -7.31
N THR A 50 -9.82 19.76 -6.59
CA THR A 50 -8.72 19.97 -5.66
C THR A 50 -7.61 18.99 -5.96
N GLU A 51 -6.37 19.36 -5.61
CA GLU A 51 -5.22 18.48 -5.79
C GLU A 51 -5.39 17.15 -5.03
N LEU A 52 -5.99 17.20 -3.85
CA LEU A 52 -6.32 15.99 -3.09
C LEU A 52 -7.39 15.13 -3.78
N SER A 53 -8.36 15.76 -4.46
CA SER A 53 -9.34 15.05 -5.29
C SER A 53 -8.67 14.41 -6.50
N ASN A 54 -7.69 15.07 -7.12
CA ASN A 54 -6.91 14.52 -8.24
C ASN A 54 -6.13 13.28 -7.80
N ILE A 55 -5.35 13.38 -6.72
CA ILE A 55 -4.60 12.25 -6.17
C ILE A 55 -5.54 11.08 -5.84
N ASN A 56 -6.69 11.36 -5.24
CA ASN A 56 -7.69 10.35 -4.92
C ASN A 56 -8.27 9.65 -6.17
N ALA A 57 -8.66 10.42 -7.18
CA ALA A 57 -9.23 9.87 -8.41
C ALA A 57 -8.20 9.05 -9.19
N THR A 58 -6.97 9.55 -9.31
CA THR A 58 -5.86 8.82 -9.94
C THR A 58 -5.52 7.54 -9.17
N CYS A 59 -5.53 7.56 -7.83
CA CYS A 59 -5.32 6.37 -7.02
C CYS A 59 -6.39 5.29 -7.28
N LEU A 60 -7.67 5.69 -7.32
CA LEU A 60 -8.77 4.78 -7.68
C LEU A 60 -8.64 4.25 -9.10
N TRP A 61 -8.30 5.12 -10.05
CA TRP A 61 -8.12 4.73 -11.44
C TRP A 61 -7.01 3.69 -11.57
N LEU A 62 -5.86 3.90 -10.91
CA LEU A 62 -4.75 2.94 -10.88
C LEU A 62 -5.17 1.59 -10.26
N LEU A 63 -5.92 1.60 -9.15
CA LEU A 63 -6.43 0.37 -8.53
C LEU A 63 -7.41 -0.37 -9.45
N ASN A 64 -8.30 0.33 -10.14
CA ASN A 64 -9.25 -0.31 -11.05
C ASN A 64 -8.55 -0.87 -12.30
N LYS A 65 -7.71 -0.07 -12.96
CA LYS A 65 -7.01 -0.48 -14.19
C LYS A 65 -6.01 -1.60 -13.94
N ASN A 66 -5.26 -1.54 -12.85
CA ASN A 66 -4.18 -2.49 -12.59
C ASN A 66 -4.55 -3.64 -11.68
N ILE A 67 -5.69 -3.59 -10.98
CA ILE A 67 -6.14 -4.67 -10.11
C ILE A 67 -7.51 -5.17 -10.53
N ALA A 68 -8.57 -4.36 -10.47
CA ALA A 68 -9.93 -4.88 -10.71
C ALA A 68 -10.08 -5.50 -12.11
N ASN A 69 -9.70 -4.76 -13.15
CA ASN A 69 -9.86 -5.18 -14.54
C ASN A 69 -9.00 -6.40 -14.90
N ARG A 70 -7.89 -6.58 -14.17
CA ARG A 70 -6.85 -7.58 -14.44
C ARG A 70 -6.80 -8.67 -13.36
N ILE A 71 -7.76 -8.69 -12.43
CA ILE A 71 -7.66 -9.53 -11.23
C ILE A 71 -7.59 -11.01 -11.57
N ASP A 72 -8.15 -11.42 -12.71
CA ASP A 72 -8.14 -12.80 -13.18
C ASP A 72 -6.76 -13.21 -13.71
N ASP A 73 -6.09 -12.31 -14.43
CA ASP A 73 -4.81 -12.55 -15.09
C ASP A 73 -3.61 -12.42 -14.13
N LEU A 74 -3.76 -11.65 -13.05
CA LEU A 74 -2.68 -11.45 -12.09
C LEU A 74 -2.44 -12.68 -11.21
N SER A 75 -1.19 -13.11 -11.06
CA SER A 75 -0.83 -14.00 -9.94
C SER A 75 -0.98 -13.28 -8.58
N ASN A 76 -0.98 -14.06 -7.49
CA ASN A 76 -1.04 -13.50 -6.13
C ASN A 76 0.13 -12.54 -5.86
N GLU A 77 1.33 -12.87 -6.33
CA GLU A 77 2.51 -12.04 -6.14
C GLU A 77 2.46 -10.78 -7.01
N GLN A 78 2.00 -10.87 -8.26
CA GLN A 78 1.79 -9.69 -9.12
C GLN A 78 0.77 -8.73 -8.51
N ALA A 79 -0.37 -9.23 -8.02
CA ALA A 79 -1.39 -8.37 -7.40
C ALA A 79 -0.85 -7.62 -6.17
N LYS A 80 0.00 -8.26 -5.36
CA LYS A 80 0.66 -7.60 -4.22
C LYS A 80 1.71 -6.58 -4.68
N SER A 81 2.51 -6.90 -5.69
CA SER A 81 3.51 -5.98 -6.23
C SER A 81 2.85 -4.72 -6.83
N VAL A 82 1.76 -4.88 -7.58
CA VAL A 82 0.95 -3.75 -8.10
C VAL A 82 0.49 -2.84 -6.96
N ILE A 83 -0.04 -3.41 -5.87
CA ILE A 83 -0.43 -2.62 -4.68
C ILE A 83 0.77 -1.84 -4.13
N ILE A 84 1.93 -2.48 -3.99
CA ILE A 84 3.15 -1.83 -3.50
C ILE A 84 3.53 -0.64 -4.38
N TYR A 85 3.49 -0.78 -5.71
CA TYR A 85 3.78 0.31 -6.65
C TYR A 85 2.80 1.47 -6.55
N ILE A 86 1.50 1.18 -6.41
CA ILE A 86 0.48 2.21 -6.18
C ILE A 86 0.74 2.93 -4.85
N MET A 87 1.13 2.21 -3.79
CA MET A 87 1.45 2.82 -2.50
C MET A 87 2.72 3.69 -2.55
N ILE A 88 3.72 3.31 -3.35
CA ILE A 88 4.93 4.13 -3.59
C ILE A 88 4.53 5.45 -4.27
N TRP A 89 3.79 5.37 -5.38
CA TRP A 89 3.29 6.54 -6.10
C TRP A 89 2.44 7.44 -5.20
N LEU A 90 1.50 6.85 -4.45
CA LEU A 90 0.60 7.61 -3.58
C LEU A 90 1.38 8.37 -2.50
N ASN A 91 2.34 7.73 -1.82
CA ASN A 91 3.16 8.39 -0.81
C ASN A 91 4.02 9.50 -1.44
N TYR A 92 4.62 9.25 -2.60
CA TYR A 92 5.38 10.26 -3.33
C TYR A 92 4.53 11.48 -3.69
N MET A 93 3.36 11.27 -4.32
CA MET A 93 2.50 12.36 -4.78
C MET A 93 1.91 13.17 -3.62
N LEU A 94 1.49 12.52 -2.54
CA LEU A 94 0.99 13.19 -1.35
C LEU A 94 2.04 14.10 -0.71
N ASN A 95 3.31 13.71 -0.72
CA ASN A 95 4.40 14.54 -0.19
C ASN A 95 4.84 15.62 -1.18
N LEU A 96 4.96 15.30 -2.47
CA LEU A 96 5.35 16.24 -3.51
C LEU A 96 4.41 17.44 -3.57
N LYS A 97 3.10 17.17 -3.56
CA LYS A 97 2.05 18.19 -3.71
C LYS A 97 1.58 18.74 -2.35
N ASN A 98 2.29 18.44 -1.26
CA ASN A 98 1.94 18.91 0.07
C ASN A 98 2.16 20.43 0.18
N ASP A 99 1.07 21.20 0.04
CA ASP A 99 1.03 22.65 0.24
C ASP A 99 0.74 23.06 1.70
N GLY A 100 0.83 22.11 2.64
CA GLY A 100 0.43 22.28 4.04
C GLY A 100 -1.06 22.04 4.31
N LYS A 101 -1.90 21.94 3.26
CA LYS A 101 -3.33 21.57 3.37
C LYS A 101 -3.56 20.09 3.09
N ILE A 102 -2.70 19.46 2.29
CA ILE A 102 -2.73 18.03 2.04
C ILE A 102 -2.01 17.30 3.19
N ASN A 103 -2.78 16.73 4.10
CA ASN A 103 -2.27 15.80 5.12
C ASN A 103 -2.86 14.41 4.85
N LEU A 104 -2.09 13.36 5.12
CA LEU A 104 -2.49 11.96 5.13
C LEU A 104 -3.86 11.73 5.79
N ASN A 105 -4.15 12.41 6.90
CA ASN A 105 -5.46 12.33 7.58
C ASN A 105 -6.62 12.84 6.72
N ASN A 106 -6.41 13.90 5.92
CA ASN A 106 -7.42 14.42 5.00
C ASN A 106 -7.66 13.43 3.86
N PHE A 107 -6.59 12.80 3.36
CA PHE A 107 -6.71 11.72 2.37
C PHE A 107 -7.51 10.54 2.93
N TYR A 108 -7.21 10.04 4.13
CA TYR A 108 -8.00 8.97 4.75
C TYR A 108 -9.46 9.34 4.94
N THR A 109 -9.75 10.57 5.35
CA THR A 109 -11.14 11.05 5.47
C THR A 109 -11.88 10.97 4.13
N ILE A 110 -11.20 11.28 3.03
CA ILE A 110 -11.72 11.12 1.67
C ILE A 110 -11.95 9.65 1.33
N ILE A 111 -10.98 8.78 1.59
CA ILE A 111 -11.12 7.32 1.40
C ILE A 111 -12.32 6.77 2.18
N GLU A 112 -12.53 7.24 3.41
CA GLU A 112 -13.63 6.77 4.25
C GLU A 112 -15.01 7.15 3.71
N LYS A 113 -15.13 8.33 3.11
CA LYS A 113 -16.38 8.84 2.54
C LYS A 113 -16.65 8.33 1.13
N ASN A 114 -15.61 7.92 0.40
CA ASN A 114 -15.71 7.55 -0.99
C ASN A 114 -16.16 6.09 -1.16
N ALA A 115 -17.42 5.91 -1.58
CA ALA A 115 -18.01 4.59 -1.82
C ALA A 115 -17.27 3.78 -2.91
N ASN A 116 -16.52 4.42 -3.82
CA ASN A 116 -15.77 3.72 -4.85
C ASN A 116 -14.61 2.88 -4.27
N TYR A 117 -14.20 3.12 -3.02
CA TYR A 117 -13.22 2.28 -2.33
C TYR A 117 -13.82 1.07 -1.63
N THR A 118 -15.15 1.02 -1.42
CA THR A 118 -15.75 -0.08 -0.65
C THR A 118 -15.88 -1.36 -1.46
N ASN A 119 -15.75 -1.28 -2.78
CA ASN A 119 -15.92 -2.40 -3.71
C ASN A 119 -14.69 -2.54 -4.62
N CYS A 120 -14.54 -3.73 -5.19
CA CYS A 120 -13.72 -4.00 -6.37
C CYS A 120 -14.68 -4.35 -7.50
N THR A 121 -14.65 -3.64 -8.62
CA THR A 121 -15.55 -3.90 -9.76
C THR A 121 -14.78 -4.06 -11.07
N ASN A 122 -14.97 -5.18 -11.76
CA ASN A 122 -14.50 -5.39 -13.13
C ASN A 122 -15.71 -5.34 -14.08
N GLY A 123 -15.99 -4.17 -14.63
CA GLY A 123 -17.29 -3.88 -15.26
C GLY A 123 -18.42 -4.03 -14.25
N ASP A 124 -19.45 -4.82 -14.58
CA ASP A 124 -20.61 -5.06 -13.71
C ASP A 124 -20.36 -6.14 -12.62
N ASN A 125 -19.19 -6.80 -12.64
CA ASN A 125 -18.91 -7.94 -11.76
C ASN A 125 -18.10 -7.51 -10.52
N ASP A 126 -18.57 -7.91 -9.34
CA ASP A 126 -17.83 -7.75 -8.08
C ASP A 126 -16.58 -8.68 -8.04
N CYS A 127 -15.40 -8.07 -7.94
CA CYS A 127 -14.12 -8.78 -7.80
C CYS A 127 -13.60 -8.89 -6.36
N SER A 128 -14.36 -8.45 -5.35
CA SER A 128 -13.91 -8.38 -3.95
C SER A 128 -13.44 -9.74 -3.40
N ASN A 129 -14.14 -10.83 -3.75
CA ASN A 129 -13.73 -12.18 -3.35
C ASN A 129 -12.38 -12.61 -3.97
N LYS A 130 -12.14 -12.25 -5.24
CA LYS A 130 -10.88 -12.54 -5.92
C LYS A 130 -9.75 -11.69 -5.36
N LEU A 131 -9.99 -10.39 -5.17
CA LEU A 131 -9.07 -9.48 -4.49
C LEU A 131 -8.64 -10.06 -3.14
N LYS A 132 -9.60 -10.48 -2.32
CA LYS A 132 -9.35 -11.10 -1.02
C LYS A 132 -8.55 -12.40 -1.14
N GLY A 133 -8.89 -13.26 -2.10
CA GLY A 133 -8.18 -14.51 -2.35
C GLY A 133 -6.71 -14.29 -2.74
N LYS A 134 -6.42 -13.29 -3.58
CA LYS A 134 -5.05 -13.03 -4.08
C LYS A 134 -4.20 -12.20 -3.12
N THR A 135 -4.81 -11.24 -2.43
CA THR A 135 -4.08 -10.20 -1.67
C THR A 135 -4.38 -10.21 -0.16
N GLY A 136 -5.50 -10.78 0.27
CA GLY A 136 -6.00 -10.72 1.64
C GLY A 136 -6.81 -9.46 1.98
N TYR A 137 -6.96 -8.51 1.06
CA TYR A 137 -7.77 -7.30 1.25
C TYR A 137 -9.22 -7.51 0.83
N ASN A 138 -10.17 -7.02 1.62
CA ASN A 138 -11.59 -7.21 1.28
C ASN A 138 -12.06 -6.26 0.17
N ASN A 139 -11.47 -5.08 0.05
CA ASN A 139 -11.78 -4.04 -0.93
C ASN A 139 -10.62 -3.04 -1.03
N PHE A 140 -10.76 -2.01 -1.88
CA PHE A 140 -9.74 -0.99 -2.06
C PHE A 140 -9.52 -0.10 -0.84
N LYS A 141 -10.56 0.14 -0.02
CA LYS A 141 -10.41 0.83 1.26
C LYS A 141 -9.45 0.07 2.17
N ASP A 142 -9.63 -1.25 2.27
CA ASP A 142 -8.75 -2.13 3.03
C ASP A 142 -7.30 -2.09 2.49
N VAL A 143 -7.11 -2.03 1.16
CA VAL A 143 -5.78 -1.90 0.54
C VAL A 143 -5.08 -0.65 1.07
N ILE A 144 -5.74 0.52 1.02
CA ILE A 144 -5.12 1.78 1.42
C ILE A 144 -4.90 1.87 2.93
N VAL A 145 -5.92 1.53 3.73
CA VAL A 145 -5.87 1.67 5.19
C VAL A 145 -4.87 0.69 5.82
N LYS A 146 -4.81 -0.56 5.36
CA LYS A 146 -3.90 -1.56 5.94
C LYS A 146 -2.45 -1.38 5.50
N ASN A 147 -2.19 -0.60 4.46
CA ASN A 147 -0.84 -0.22 4.01
C ASN A 147 -0.51 1.24 4.38
N MET A 148 -1.19 1.82 5.37
CA MET A 148 -0.90 3.19 5.82
C MET A 148 0.54 3.38 6.29
N ASP A 149 1.21 2.31 6.71
CA ASP A 149 2.59 2.31 7.17
C ASP A 149 3.60 2.71 6.08
N PHE A 150 3.22 2.66 4.79
CA PHE A 150 4.03 3.21 3.70
C PHE A 150 4.30 4.71 3.85
N SER A 151 3.38 5.46 4.46
CA SER A 151 3.56 6.88 4.76
C SER A 151 4.66 7.18 5.77
N ASN A 152 5.14 6.16 6.50
CA ASN A 152 6.28 6.32 7.42
C ASN A 152 7.63 6.36 6.68
N ILE A 153 7.67 5.98 5.39
CA ILE A 153 8.86 6.15 4.56
C ILE A 153 8.97 7.65 4.27
N ASN A 154 10.09 8.25 4.67
CA ASN A 154 10.32 9.68 4.49
C ASN A 154 10.33 10.05 2.99
N PHE A 155 10.10 11.33 2.70
CA PHE A 155 9.97 11.79 1.31
C PHE A 155 11.24 11.53 0.48
N GLU A 156 12.42 11.71 1.07
CA GLU A 156 13.68 11.51 0.37
C GLU A 156 13.85 10.05 -0.12
N ASP A 157 13.53 9.09 0.75
CA ASP A 157 13.65 7.67 0.44
C ASP A 157 12.54 7.20 -0.49
N ILE A 158 11.30 7.66 -0.32
CA ILE A 158 10.22 7.31 -1.24
C ILE A 158 10.44 7.91 -2.63
N SER A 159 11.03 9.10 -2.73
CA SER A 159 11.45 9.67 -4.02
C SER A 159 12.51 8.80 -4.70
N LYS A 160 13.53 8.33 -3.95
CA LYS A 160 14.52 7.38 -4.49
C LYS A 160 13.87 6.08 -4.99
N PHE A 161 12.90 5.52 -4.23
CA PHE A 161 12.15 4.34 -4.65
C PHE A 161 11.28 4.58 -5.88
N TYR A 162 10.56 5.69 -5.92
CA TYR A 162 9.68 6.04 -7.03
C TYR A 162 10.46 6.31 -8.32
N ASP A 163 11.62 6.98 -8.23
CA ASP A 163 12.51 7.13 -9.37
C ASP A 163 13.02 5.79 -9.91
N ALA A 164 13.42 4.87 -9.01
CA ALA A 164 13.86 3.54 -9.41
C ALA A 164 12.72 2.74 -10.06
N PHE A 165 11.49 2.85 -9.52
CA PHE A 165 10.29 2.29 -10.13
C PHE A 165 10.08 2.81 -11.57
N LYS A 166 10.15 4.14 -11.77
CA LYS A 166 10.03 4.75 -13.10
C LYS A 166 11.08 4.23 -14.08
N LEU A 167 12.33 4.13 -13.65
CA LEU A 167 13.41 3.59 -14.49
C LEU A 167 13.17 2.12 -14.85
N LEU A 168 12.73 1.29 -13.90
CA LEU A 168 12.34 -0.09 -14.19
C LEU A 168 11.18 -0.15 -15.19
N CYS A 169 10.20 0.73 -15.08
CA CYS A 169 9.11 0.78 -16.05
C CYS A 169 9.59 1.14 -17.45
N LYS A 170 10.43 2.17 -17.59
CA LYS A 170 11.05 2.51 -18.89
C LYS A 170 11.80 1.35 -19.50
N MET A 171 12.59 0.62 -18.70
CA MET A 171 13.30 -0.57 -19.20
C MET A 171 12.34 -1.62 -19.74
N HIS A 172 11.16 -1.78 -19.14
CA HIS A 172 10.17 -2.76 -19.56
C HIS A 172 9.32 -2.30 -20.76
N THR A 173 8.98 -1.01 -20.85
CA THR A 173 8.16 -0.47 -21.95
C THR A 173 8.99 -0.16 -23.20
N GLU A 174 10.26 0.21 -23.06
CA GLU A 174 11.19 0.44 -24.19
C GLU A 174 11.80 -0.86 -24.73
N SER A 175 11.79 -1.95 -23.94
CA SER A 175 12.33 -3.24 -24.40
C SER A 175 11.38 -3.91 -25.39
N ASN A 176 11.67 -3.80 -26.69
CA ASN A 176 10.97 -4.55 -27.74
C ASN A 176 11.15 -6.07 -27.54
N ASP A 177 10.06 -6.83 -27.77
CA ASP A 177 9.82 -8.25 -27.42
C ASP A 177 10.76 -9.32 -28.04
N GLY A 178 11.97 -8.98 -28.50
CA GLY A 178 12.84 -9.94 -29.19
C GLY A 178 14.34 -9.80 -29.02
N ASN A 179 14.88 -8.61 -28.74
CA ASN A 179 16.32 -8.42 -28.52
C ASN A 179 16.56 -7.22 -27.60
N ILE A 180 16.81 -7.49 -26.33
CA ILE A 180 17.22 -6.46 -25.37
C ILE A 180 18.70 -6.16 -25.60
N GLU A 181 19.00 -5.02 -26.19
CA GLU A 181 20.38 -4.50 -26.22
C GLU A 181 20.72 -3.95 -24.83
N CYS A 182 21.24 -4.82 -23.95
CA CYS A 182 21.51 -4.50 -22.54
C CYS A 182 22.30 -3.20 -22.35
N ASN A 183 23.22 -2.87 -23.27
CA ASN A 183 24.01 -1.64 -23.21
C ASN A 183 23.16 -0.37 -23.21
N GLN A 184 21.98 -0.37 -23.84
CA GLN A 184 21.08 0.79 -23.87
C GLN A 184 20.48 1.10 -22.49
N TYR A 185 20.32 0.08 -21.63
CA TYR A 185 19.73 0.21 -20.30
C TYR A 185 20.74 0.28 -19.17
N LEU A 186 22.04 0.22 -19.49
CA LEU A 186 23.11 0.19 -18.48
C LEU A 186 23.09 1.47 -17.61
N GLU A 187 22.76 2.61 -18.19
CA GLU A 187 22.61 3.87 -17.46
C GLU A 187 21.46 3.81 -16.44
N TYR A 188 20.29 3.33 -16.85
CA TYR A 188 19.13 3.18 -15.96
C TYR A 188 19.43 2.23 -14.81
N VAL A 189 20.03 1.08 -15.11
CA VAL A 189 20.42 0.07 -14.13
C VAL A 189 21.44 0.60 -13.12
N ASN A 190 22.48 1.29 -13.59
CA ASN A 190 23.48 1.88 -12.70
C ASN A 190 22.84 2.93 -11.78
N ASN A 191 21.93 3.74 -12.31
CA ASN A 191 21.20 4.75 -11.54
C ASN A 191 20.31 4.11 -10.46
N ILE A 192 19.57 3.03 -10.80
CA ILE A 192 18.81 2.23 -9.84
C ILE A 192 19.74 1.71 -8.74
N VAL A 193 20.82 1.01 -9.10
CA VAL A 193 21.76 0.42 -8.13
C VAL A 193 22.38 1.48 -7.21
N ASP A 194 22.74 2.64 -7.74
CA ASP A 194 23.35 3.72 -6.95
C ASP A 194 22.34 4.39 -6.00
N LYS A 195 21.07 4.53 -6.39
CA LYS A 195 20.00 4.97 -5.46
C LYS A 195 19.87 4.00 -4.28
N PHE A 196 19.87 2.71 -4.55
CA PHE A 196 19.77 1.69 -3.49
C PHE A 196 21.02 1.59 -2.61
N LYS A 197 22.23 1.85 -3.14
CA LYS A 197 23.42 1.99 -2.30
C LYS A 197 23.29 3.17 -1.31
N LYS A 198 22.83 4.32 -1.77
CA LYS A 198 22.60 5.51 -0.92
C LYS A 198 21.56 5.22 0.17
N LEU A 199 20.42 4.61 -0.20
CA LEU A 199 19.39 4.17 0.73
C LEU A 199 19.93 3.27 1.87
N ASN A 200 20.96 2.48 1.59
CA ASN A 200 21.64 1.60 2.54
C ASN A 200 22.69 2.31 3.42
N ASP A 201 23.20 3.47 3.01
CA ASP A 201 24.17 4.24 3.79
C ASP A 201 23.45 5.21 4.75
N ASP A 202 22.27 5.67 4.36
CA ASP A 202 21.46 6.65 5.09
C ASP A 202 20.62 6.03 6.23
N SER A 203 20.38 4.71 6.23
CA SER A 203 19.43 4.10 7.16
C SER A 203 19.71 2.66 7.57
N SER A 204 19.35 2.35 8.82
CA SER A 204 19.20 1.01 9.35
C SER A 204 17.75 0.56 9.27
N ILE A 205 17.45 -0.42 8.42
CA ILE A 205 16.06 -0.80 8.11
C ILE A 205 15.58 -1.90 9.06
N SER A 206 14.34 -1.80 9.53
CA SER A 206 13.65 -2.92 10.20
C SER A 206 13.18 -3.95 9.17
N GLY A 207 13.50 -5.23 9.38
CA GLY A 207 13.38 -6.29 8.37
C GLY A 207 11.97 -6.71 7.96
N ASP A 208 10.90 -6.16 8.57
CA ASP A 208 9.50 -6.41 8.20
C ASP A 208 8.68 -5.11 8.07
N SER A 209 9.33 -4.05 7.59
CA SER A 209 8.70 -2.73 7.38
C SER A 209 8.19 -2.58 5.94
N SER A 210 7.29 -1.61 5.69
CA SER A 210 6.89 -1.20 4.33
C SER A 210 8.10 -0.89 3.45
N TYR A 211 9.13 -0.28 4.05
CA TYR A 211 10.40 -0.02 3.39
C TYR A 211 11.02 -1.30 2.83
N SER A 212 11.10 -2.35 3.65
CA SER A 212 11.65 -3.64 3.21
C SER A 212 10.78 -4.29 2.12
N LYS A 213 9.44 -4.14 2.19
CA LYS A 213 8.53 -4.62 1.15
C LYS A 213 8.79 -3.92 -0.19
N VAL A 214 8.89 -2.59 -0.19
CA VAL A 214 9.26 -1.80 -1.39
C VAL A 214 10.60 -2.27 -1.96
N TRP A 215 11.60 -2.43 -1.09
CA TRP A 215 12.92 -2.89 -1.51
C TRP A 215 12.87 -4.24 -2.20
N TYR A 216 12.24 -5.25 -1.56
CA TYR A 216 12.17 -6.60 -2.12
C TYR A 216 11.36 -6.65 -3.42
N THR A 217 10.28 -5.87 -3.53
CA THR A 217 9.50 -5.80 -4.76
C THR A 217 10.33 -5.23 -5.92
N LEU A 218 11.00 -4.09 -5.72
CA LEU A 218 11.86 -3.48 -6.73
C LEU A 218 13.07 -4.36 -7.08
N SER A 219 13.70 -4.99 -6.08
CA SER A 219 14.85 -5.88 -6.32
C SER A 219 14.44 -7.13 -7.09
N THR A 220 13.28 -7.72 -6.80
CA THR A 220 12.78 -8.91 -7.50
C THR A 220 12.48 -8.61 -8.96
N ASP A 221 11.89 -7.44 -9.23
CA ASP A 221 11.62 -7.01 -10.60
C ASP A 221 12.90 -6.66 -11.36
N TYR A 222 13.87 -6.01 -10.70
CA TYR A 222 15.20 -5.80 -11.24
C TYR A 222 15.90 -7.12 -11.59
N ASP A 223 15.93 -8.09 -10.67
CA ASP A 223 16.59 -9.38 -10.88
C ASP A 223 15.94 -10.17 -12.03
N SER A 224 14.63 -10.02 -12.22
CA SER A 224 13.90 -10.60 -13.34
C SER A 224 14.37 -10.04 -14.68
N PHE A 225 14.67 -8.74 -14.74
CA PHE A 225 15.23 -8.09 -15.93
C PHE A 225 16.72 -8.46 -16.11
N LYS A 226 17.50 -8.46 -15.03
CA LYS A 226 18.92 -8.84 -15.03
C LYS A 226 19.17 -10.24 -15.58
N LYS A 227 18.27 -11.21 -15.36
CA LYS A 227 18.38 -12.56 -15.95
C LYS A 227 18.46 -12.56 -17.49
N LYS A 228 18.04 -11.48 -18.15
CA LYS A 228 18.14 -11.30 -19.61
C LYS A 228 19.46 -10.61 -20.02
N CYS A 229 20.20 -10.05 -19.06
CA CYS A 229 21.37 -9.18 -19.26
C CYS A 229 22.45 -9.41 -18.20
N ASP A 230 23.34 -10.38 -18.44
CA ASP A 230 24.39 -10.79 -17.49
C ASP A 230 25.40 -9.68 -17.17
N SER A 231 25.53 -8.65 -18.02
CA SER A 231 26.44 -7.51 -17.82
C SER A 231 25.98 -6.56 -16.72
N PHE A 232 24.75 -6.68 -16.22
CA PHE A 232 24.23 -5.76 -15.23
C PHE A 232 24.82 -5.99 -13.83
N PRO A 233 25.11 -4.90 -13.09
CA PRO A 233 25.55 -4.99 -11.71
C PRO A 233 24.58 -5.80 -10.84
N SER A 234 25.09 -6.38 -9.77
CA SER A 234 24.24 -7.01 -8.76
C SER A 234 23.49 -5.95 -7.98
N PHE A 235 22.22 -6.24 -7.68
CA PHE A 235 21.43 -5.40 -6.81
C PHE A 235 22.03 -5.40 -5.40
N PRO A 236 22.16 -4.25 -4.73
CA PRO A 236 22.70 -4.21 -3.38
C PRO A 236 21.78 -4.98 -2.42
N SER A 237 22.37 -5.73 -1.49
CA SER A 237 21.61 -6.37 -0.42
C SER A 237 21.11 -5.33 0.57
N ILE A 238 19.88 -5.48 1.06
CA ILE A 238 19.31 -4.59 2.07
C ILE A 238 20.08 -4.70 3.39
N LYS A 239 20.51 -3.58 3.98
CA LYS A 239 21.12 -3.55 5.32
C LYS A 239 20.02 -3.49 6.38
N ILE A 240 19.75 -4.63 7.02
CA ILE A 240 18.76 -4.73 8.11
C ILE A 240 19.48 -4.58 9.44
N THR A 241 19.01 -3.67 10.31
CA THR A 241 19.52 -3.60 11.68
C THR A 241 18.69 -4.45 12.59
N GLN A 242 19.30 -5.54 13.07
CA GLN A 242 18.76 -6.34 14.16
C GLN A 242 18.99 -5.62 15.49
N HIS A 243 18.09 -4.73 15.91
CA HIS A 243 18.05 -4.31 17.31
C HIS A 243 17.25 -5.33 18.14
N GLN A 244 17.98 -6.05 19.00
CA GLN A 244 17.60 -7.12 19.94
C GLN A 244 17.41 -8.50 19.27
N ILE A 245 18.34 -9.45 19.39
CA ILE A 245 18.78 -10.12 20.63
C ILE A 245 20.32 -10.23 20.64
N LYS A 246 20.94 -9.83 21.76
CA LYS A 246 22.29 -10.29 22.10
C LYS A 246 22.26 -11.81 22.20
N SER A 247 22.81 -12.50 21.22
CA SER A 247 23.41 -13.82 21.45
C SER A 247 24.91 -13.63 21.41
N SER A 248 25.51 -13.64 22.60
CA SER A 248 26.90 -13.99 22.76
C SER A 248 27.11 -15.41 22.24
N GLU A 249 28.04 -15.59 21.30
CA GLU A 249 29.23 -16.43 21.47
C GLU A 249 29.93 -16.63 20.11
N HIS A 250 31.22 -16.28 20.11
CA HIS A 250 32.35 -16.77 19.32
C HIS A 250 32.17 -17.34 17.89
N GLY A 251 32.93 -16.73 16.95
CA GLY A 251 33.88 -17.50 16.13
C GLY A 251 33.61 -17.59 14.62
N SER A 252 34.48 -16.93 13.84
CA SER A 252 35.15 -17.45 12.64
C SER A 252 34.35 -18.15 11.51
N VAL A 253 34.28 -17.47 10.37
CA VAL A 253 34.57 -17.94 8.99
C VAL A 253 33.91 -19.23 8.46
N GLN A 254 33.25 -19.03 7.29
CA GLN A 254 32.96 -19.94 6.16
C GLN A 254 31.68 -20.79 6.11
N SER A 255 30.89 -20.43 5.07
CA SER A 255 30.29 -21.27 4.04
C SER A 255 29.00 -22.05 4.31
N SER A 256 28.12 -21.86 3.31
CA SER A 256 27.16 -22.81 2.71
C SER A 256 25.95 -23.27 3.53
N ASP A 257 24.80 -22.87 3.00
CA ASP A 257 23.57 -23.65 2.80
C ASP A 257 22.92 -24.38 3.97
N VAL A 258 21.60 -24.25 3.99
CA VAL A 258 20.63 -24.98 4.82
C VAL A 258 20.45 -24.44 6.24
N THR A 259 19.89 -23.22 6.39
CA THR A 259 19.13 -22.86 7.62
C THR A 259 17.97 -21.87 7.39
N SER A 260 17.64 -21.49 6.14
CA SER A 260 16.58 -20.49 5.91
C SER A 260 15.15 -21.02 6.19
N SER A 261 14.91 -22.33 6.06
CA SER A 261 13.55 -22.88 6.24
C SER A 261 13.13 -22.98 7.71
N SER A 262 14.05 -23.31 8.62
CA SER A 262 13.77 -23.41 10.06
C SER A 262 13.49 -22.05 10.68
N LEU A 263 14.18 -20.99 10.23
CA LEU A 263 13.96 -19.62 10.68
C LEU A 263 12.59 -19.06 10.23
N SER A 264 12.15 -19.42 9.02
CA SER A 264 10.85 -19.02 8.45
C SER A 264 9.67 -19.63 9.23
N ILE A 265 9.78 -20.91 9.59
CA ILE A 265 8.74 -21.64 10.36
C ILE A 265 8.61 -21.06 11.77
N VAL A 266 9.73 -20.75 12.43
CA VAL A 266 9.72 -20.16 13.78
C VAL A 266 9.12 -18.75 13.77
N LYS A 267 9.43 -17.91 12.77
CA LYS A 267 8.81 -16.58 12.61
C LYS A 267 7.30 -16.66 12.36
N LYS A 268 6.84 -17.63 11.56
CA LYS A 268 5.40 -17.83 11.27
C LYS A 268 4.62 -18.28 12.50
N LEU A 269 5.23 -19.11 13.36
CA LEU A 269 4.65 -19.53 14.65
C LEU A 269 4.58 -18.38 15.66
N ILE A 270 5.63 -17.57 15.78
CA ILE A 270 5.67 -16.42 16.68
C ILE A 270 4.63 -15.36 16.27
N LEU A 271 4.51 -15.07 14.97
CA LEU A 271 3.51 -14.13 14.46
C LEU A 271 2.07 -14.62 14.70
N ALA A 272 1.81 -15.93 14.50
CA ALA A 272 0.51 -16.52 14.81
C ALA A 272 0.19 -16.40 16.31
N LEU A 273 1.13 -16.73 17.20
CA LEU A 273 0.94 -16.61 18.66
C LEU A 273 0.70 -15.17 19.13
N SER A 274 1.33 -14.17 18.49
CA SER A 274 1.12 -12.75 18.82
C SER A 274 -0.29 -12.26 18.46
N ILE A 275 -0.82 -12.67 17.30
CA ILE A 275 -2.18 -12.31 16.86
C ILE A 275 -3.24 -12.94 17.79
N PHE A 276 -3.02 -14.16 18.27
CA PHE A 276 -3.90 -14.80 19.27
C PHE A 276 -3.85 -14.08 20.64
N SER A 277 -2.72 -13.52 21.03
CA SER A 277 -2.61 -12.72 22.27
C SER A 277 -3.36 -11.38 22.16
N ALA A 278 -3.23 -10.67 21.04
CA ALA A 278 -3.95 -9.40 20.85
C ALA A 278 -5.48 -9.60 20.76
N THR A 279 -5.93 -10.60 20.00
CA THR A 279 -7.38 -10.88 19.82
C THR A 279 -8.06 -11.30 21.12
N THR A 280 -7.38 -12.04 22.01
CA THR A 280 -7.92 -12.43 23.32
C THR A 280 -8.03 -11.25 24.29
N ILE A 281 -7.09 -10.29 24.26
CA ILE A 281 -7.15 -9.07 25.07
C ILE A 281 -8.31 -8.17 24.62
N PHE A 282 -8.47 -7.93 23.32
CA PHE A 282 -9.56 -7.09 22.79
C PHE A 282 -10.94 -7.73 23.03
N LEU A 283 -11.07 -9.05 22.87
CA LEU A 283 -12.31 -9.77 23.14
C LEU A 283 -12.68 -9.71 24.64
N GLY A 284 -11.70 -9.80 25.53
CA GLY A 284 -11.90 -9.65 26.97
C GLY A 284 -12.39 -8.25 27.37
N ILE A 285 -11.83 -7.19 26.77
CA ILE A 285 -12.25 -5.80 27.01
C ILE A 285 -13.68 -5.58 26.48
N PHE A 286 -13.97 -6.04 25.26
CA PHE A 286 -15.30 -5.90 24.65
C PHE A 286 -16.39 -6.64 25.44
N PHE A 287 -16.09 -7.86 25.91
CA PHE A 287 -17.02 -8.64 26.71
C PHE A 287 -17.32 -7.98 28.06
N LYS A 288 -16.29 -7.40 28.71
CA LYS A 288 -16.44 -6.68 29.99
C LYS A 288 -17.26 -5.39 29.85
N CYS A 289 -17.02 -4.61 28.79
CA CYS A 289 -17.80 -3.41 28.48
C CYS A 289 -19.27 -3.74 28.15
N SER A 290 -19.51 -4.82 27.39
CA SER A 290 -20.86 -5.26 27.02
C SER A 290 -21.68 -5.73 28.23
N LEU A 291 -21.08 -6.52 29.14
CA LEU A 291 -21.71 -6.94 30.40
C LEU A 291 -22.05 -5.76 31.31
N PHE A 292 -21.18 -4.75 31.36
CA PHE A 292 -21.41 -3.54 32.15
C PHE A 292 -22.63 -2.75 31.64
N ILE A 293 -22.77 -2.61 30.31
CA ILE A 293 -23.92 -1.92 29.69
C ILE A 293 -25.22 -2.69 29.95
N LEU A 294 -25.21 -4.02 29.81
CA LEU A 294 -26.39 -4.86 30.08
C LEU A 294 -26.84 -4.76 31.55
N ARG A 295 -25.90 -4.78 32.50
CA ARG A 295 -26.19 -4.63 33.94
C ARG A 295 -26.84 -3.27 34.26
N LYS A 296 -26.32 -2.20 33.64
CA LYS A 296 -26.86 -0.84 33.82
C LYS A 296 -28.28 -0.70 33.23
N ARG A 297 -28.57 -1.36 32.11
CA ARG A 297 -29.93 -1.40 31.53
C ARG A 297 -30.91 -2.14 32.44
N SER A 298 -30.53 -3.31 32.96
CA SER A 298 -31.37 -4.10 33.87
C SER A 298 -31.74 -3.32 35.15
N GLN A 299 -30.77 -2.65 35.80
CA GLN A 299 -31.03 -1.83 36.98
C GLN A 299 -31.96 -0.65 36.68
N LYS A 300 -31.78 0.03 35.54
CA LYS A 300 -32.63 1.15 35.12
C LYS A 300 -34.07 0.70 34.83
N GLN A 301 -34.25 -0.50 34.28
CA GLN A 301 -35.57 -1.07 34.01
C GLN A 301 -36.28 -1.47 35.32
N HIS A 302 -35.57 -2.10 36.26
CA HIS A 302 -36.11 -2.43 37.58
C HIS A 302 -36.53 -1.18 38.39
N LEU A 303 -35.76 -0.09 38.33
CA LEU A 303 -36.13 1.19 38.95
C LEU A 303 -37.38 1.82 38.32
N ARG A 304 -37.53 1.73 36.98
CA ARG A 304 -38.74 2.21 36.27
C ARG A 304 -39.98 1.41 36.65
N GLU A 305 -39.86 0.09 36.78
CA GLU A 305 -40.95 -0.78 37.24
C GLU A 305 -41.37 -0.45 38.68
N LYS A 306 -40.41 -0.26 39.60
CA LYS A 306 -40.71 0.17 40.98
C LYS A 306 -41.44 1.52 41.04
N LEU A 307 -41.00 2.51 40.26
CA LEU A 307 -41.67 3.81 40.16
C LEU A 307 -43.11 3.69 39.62
N LYS A 308 -43.34 2.85 38.61
CA LYS A 308 -44.69 2.58 38.09
C LYS A 308 -45.60 1.94 39.14
N ASN A 309 -45.08 0.99 39.92
CA ASN A 309 -45.86 0.31 40.96
C ASN A 309 -46.19 1.24 42.14
N ILE A 310 -45.27 2.13 42.53
CA ILE A 310 -45.54 3.17 43.53
C ILE A 310 -46.63 4.12 43.03
N LYS A 311 -46.52 4.60 41.78
CA LYS A 311 -47.53 5.48 41.17
C LYS A 311 -48.92 4.83 41.09
N LYS A 312 -49.01 3.52 40.80
CA LYS A 312 -50.27 2.77 40.82
C LYS A 312 -50.90 2.71 42.22
N ARG A 313 -50.10 2.60 43.28
CA ARG A 313 -50.59 2.56 44.67
C ARG A 313 -51.02 3.92 45.21
N MET A 314 -50.53 5.02 44.64
CA MET A 314 -50.93 6.39 45.04
C MET A 314 -52.23 6.85 44.35
N ASN A 315 -52.60 6.23 43.23
CA ASN A 315 -53.79 6.56 42.45
C ASN A 315 -55.02 5.71 42.84
N HIS A 316 -54.93 4.95 43.93
CA HIS A 316 -55.96 4.05 44.42
C HIS A 316 -56.17 4.27 45.91
#